data_AF-A0A2E7MDB5-F1
#
_entry.id   AF-A0A2E7MDB5-F1
#
_cell.length_a   1.000
_cell.length_b   1.000
_cell.length_c   1.000
_cell.angle_alpha   90.00
_cell.angle_beta   90.00
_cell.angle_gamma   90.00
#
_symmetry.space_group_name_H-M   'P 1'
#
loop_
_entity.id
_entity.type
_entity.pdbx_description
1 polymer ?
#
loop_
_entity_poly.entity_id
_entity_poly.type
_entity_poly.pdbx_seq_one_letter_code
_entity_poly.pdbx_strand_id
1 'polypeptide(L)'
;MISLDVATDRLLHRVSYRQAFLEERYDELELSEDDLAALQQLDRQQLVETANSVRRSLLERKHRGSGGIRATYPETITAWQEQFDDPALSLFLDRFMESEAFYRYHEVPHAGFGLSLEEATFRFFEDEGVGESAVREREFLAGLCKALALNPQPAFTVGAPVQRGVAGWFAVSRSEPRSLFAAVNGRYVQGALTPFLVDLLTSDQPPEDIAATHGVPDEVVGAALTRFRSLGLLPPPSTA
;
A
#
# COMPACT_ATOMS: atom_id res chain seq x y z
N MET A 1 12.86 -17.42 21.56
CA MET A 1 14.24 -16.96 21.26
C MET A 1 14.31 -16.73 19.77
N ILE A 2 14.68 -15.52 19.38
CA ILE A 2 14.73 -15.11 17.97
C ILE A 2 16.13 -15.30 17.40
N SER A 3 16.26 -15.39 16.08
CA SER A 3 17.58 -15.44 15.41
C SER A 3 18.23 -14.05 15.33
N LEU A 4 19.56 -14.01 15.21
CA LEU A 4 20.34 -12.78 15.08
C LEU A 4 19.88 -11.84 13.96
N ASP A 5 19.47 -12.39 12.81
CA ASP A 5 18.96 -11.57 11.69
C ASP A 5 17.66 -10.85 12.06
N VAL A 6 16.75 -11.53 12.77
CA VAL A 6 15.49 -10.96 13.24
C VAL A 6 15.77 -9.92 14.33
N ALA A 7 16.74 -10.17 15.21
CA ALA A 7 17.14 -9.21 16.22
C ALA A 7 17.72 -7.93 15.59
N THR A 8 18.57 -8.08 14.57
CA THR A 8 19.17 -6.95 13.85
C THR A 8 18.12 -6.15 13.11
N ASP A 9 17.17 -6.82 12.44
CA ASP A 9 16.03 -6.18 11.81
C ASP A 9 15.18 -5.39 12.83
N ARG A 10 14.86 -6.00 13.98
CA ARG A 10 14.14 -5.32 15.07
C ARG A 10 14.91 -4.13 15.62
N LEU A 11 16.24 -4.19 15.77
CA LEU A 11 17.02 -3.02 16.22
C LEU A 11 16.89 -1.82 15.27
N LEU A 12 16.76 -2.06 13.96
CA LEU A 12 16.58 -1.00 12.97
C LEU A 12 15.13 -0.51 12.92
N HIS A 13 14.16 -1.41 12.97
CA HIS A 13 12.76 -1.08 12.66
C HIS A 13 11.86 -0.92 13.89
N ARG A 14 12.18 -1.52 15.03
CA ARG A 14 11.37 -1.50 16.26
C ARG A 14 11.99 -0.56 17.29
N VAL A 15 11.36 0.58 17.51
CA VAL A 15 11.81 1.61 18.45
C VAL A 15 11.89 1.06 19.87
N SER A 16 10.86 0.32 20.29
CA SER A 16 10.78 -0.31 21.61
C SER A 16 11.90 -1.32 21.85
N TYR A 17 12.13 -2.21 20.87
CA TYR A 17 13.21 -3.20 20.91
C TYR A 17 14.60 -2.52 20.97
N ARG A 18 14.80 -1.47 20.16
CA ARG A 18 16.03 -0.69 20.19
C ARG A 18 16.24 0.03 21.52
N GLN A 19 15.19 0.61 22.11
CA GLN A 19 15.27 1.25 23.42
C GLN A 19 15.66 0.24 24.51
N ALA A 20 15.01 -0.93 24.54
CA ALA A 20 15.38 -1.98 25.49
C ALA A 20 16.86 -2.40 25.35
N PHE A 21 17.38 -2.51 24.12
CA PHE A 21 18.79 -2.78 23.88
C PHE A 21 19.72 -1.65 24.37
N LEU A 22 19.39 -0.39 24.08
CA LEU A 22 20.21 0.76 24.48
C LEU A 22 20.22 0.99 26.00
N GLU A 23 19.11 0.66 26.67
CA GLU A 23 18.90 0.75 28.11
C GLU A 23 19.35 -0.51 28.86
N GLU A 24 19.92 -1.48 28.15
CA GLU A 24 20.45 -2.73 28.72
C GLU A 24 19.39 -3.64 29.38
N ARG A 25 18.12 -3.47 28.98
CA ARG A 25 16.97 -4.32 29.35
C ARG A 25 16.94 -5.58 28.48
N TYR A 26 18.01 -6.37 28.54
CA TYR A 26 18.25 -7.49 27.62
C TYR A 26 17.28 -8.67 27.80
N ASP A 27 16.66 -8.78 28.96
CA ASP A 27 15.61 -9.76 29.26
C ASP A 27 14.37 -9.60 28.38
N GLU A 28 14.13 -8.39 27.85
CA GLU A 28 13.02 -8.10 26.92
C GLU A 28 13.31 -8.47 25.46
N LEU A 29 14.56 -8.85 25.13
CA LEU A 29 15.00 -9.02 23.74
C LEU A 29 14.88 -10.45 23.20
N GLU A 30 14.57 -11.43 24.06
CA GLU A 30 14.46 -12.86 23.70
C GLU A 30 15.69 -13.42 22.94
N LEU A 31 16.89 -12.96 23.30
CA LEU A 31 18.16 -13.37 22.67
C LEU A 31 18.82 -14.55 23.39
N SER A 32 19.62 -15.32 22.64
CA SER A 32 20.62 -16.20 23.26
C SER A 32 21.76 -15.37 23.86
N GLU A 33 22.52 -15.94 24.79
CA GLU A 33 23.73 -15.29 25.33
C GLU A 33 24.75 -15.00 24.21
N ASP A 34 24.89 -15.92 23.25
CA ASP A 34 25.80 -15.77 22.11
C ASP A 34 25.37 -14.62 21.16
N ASP A 35 24.08 -14.53 20.83
CA ASP A 35 23.54 -13.45 20.00
C ASP A 35 23.64 -12.10 20.70
N LEU A 36 23.39 -12.06 22.01
CA LEU A 36 23.56 -10.84 22.80
C LEU A 36 25.01 -10.37 22.80
N ALA A 37 25.97 -11.28 23.02
CA ALA A 37 27.39 -10.98 22.97
C ALA A 37 27.83 -10.44 21.59
N ALA A 38 27.25 -10.98 20.51
CA ALA A 38 27.48 -10.49 19.15
C ALA A 38 26.91 -9.07 18.95
N LEU A 39 25.66 -8.82 19.36
CA LEU A 39 25.02 -7.51 19.22
C LEU A 39 25.67 -6.43 20.09
N GLN A 40 26.22 -6.78 21.24
CA GLN A 40 26.95 -5.85 22.12
C GLN A 40 28.24 -5.30 21.48
N GLN A 41 28.75 -5.90 20.40
CA GLN A 41 29.86 -5.36 19.62
C GLN A 41 29.44 -4.21 18.69
N LEU A 42 28.13 -3.97 18.50
CA LEU A 42 27.64 -2.89 17.66
C LEU A 42 27.91 -1.52 18.30
N ASP A 43 28.35 -0.58 17.47
CA ASP A 43 28.39 0.83 17.86
C ASP A 43 26.96 1.34 18.06
N ARG A 44 26.62 1.72 19.30
CA ARG A 44 25.29 2.20 19.68
C ARG A 44 24.91 3.49 18.97
N GLN A 45 25.87 4.39 18.75
CA GLN A 45 25.62 5.65 18.04
C GLN A 45 25.32 5.36 16.57
N GLN A 46 26.15 4.52 15.92
CA GLN A 46 25.94 4.14 14.53
C GLN A 46 24.60 3.41 14.33
N LEU A 47 24.20 2.57 15.28
CA LEU A 47 22.89 1.92 15.27
C LEU A 47 21.75 2.95 15.26
N VAL A 48 21.79 3.93 16.16
CA VAL A 48 20.77 5.00 16.24
C VAL A 48 20.73 5.83 14.97
N GLU A 49 21.89 6.23 14.44
CA GLU A 49 21.98 7.00 13.20
C GLU A 49 21.42 6.22 12.00
N THR A 50 21.73 4.93 11.92
CA THR A 50 21.24 4.04 10.86
C THR A 50 19.73 3.86 10.95
N ALA A 51 19.19 3.58 12.14
CA ALA A 51 17.75 3.45 12.36
C ALA A 51 17.02 4.76 11.98
N ASN A 52 17.55 5.93 12.37
CA ASN A 52 16.98 7.22 12.00
C ASN A 52 17.05 7.49 10.49
N SER A 53 18.09 7.01 9.81
CA SER A 53 18.21 7.09 8.35
C SER A 53 17.14 6.23 7.65
N VAL A 54 16.98 4.98 8.08
CA VAL A 54 15.92 4.07 7.59
C VAL A 54 14.54 4.70 7.80
N ARG A 55 14.29 5.21 9.01
CA ARG A 55 13.02 5.85 9.38
C ARG A 55 12.68 7.04 8.48
N ARG A 56 13.63 7.95 8.24
CA ARG A 56 13.44 9.09 7.32
C ARG A 56 13.22 8.63 5.87
N SER A 57 13.92 7.58 5.45
CA SER A 57 13.80 7.07 4.09
C SER A 57 12.37 6.62 3.76
N LEU A 58 11.61 6.07 4.72
CA LEU A 58 10.21 5.68 4.50
C LEU A 58 9.31 6.85 4.10
N LEU A 59 9.56 8.06 4.60
CA LEU A 59 8.75 9.24 4.27
C LEU A 59 9.04 9.78 2.87
N GLU A 60 10.31 9.80 2.50
CA GLU A 60 10.82 10.60 1.37
C GLU A 60 11.18 9.75 0.15
N ARG A 61 11.53 8.48 0.35
CA ARG A 61 12.05 7.63 -0.72
C ARG A 61 10.98 7.43 -1.76
N LYS A 62 11.29 7.83 -3.00
CA LYS A 62 10.48 7.50 -4.16
C LYS A 62 10.57 6.00 -4.40
N HIS A 63 9.61 5.24 -3.90
CA HIS A 63 9.48 3.83 -4.26
C HIS A 63 8.80 3.77 -5.62
N ARG A 64 9.50 3.27 -6.64
CA ARG A 64 8.90 2.72 -7.87
C ARG A 64 7.82 3.62 -8.51
N GLY A 65 8.03 4.94 -8.41
CA GLY A 65 7.22 6.07 -8.88
C GLY A 65 5.80 6.29 -8.32
N SER A 66 5.42 5.67 -7.19
CA SER A 66 4.28 6.14 -6.37
C SER A 66 4.63 7.37 -5.53
N GLY A 67 5.93 7.62 -5.29
CA GLY A 67 6.43 8.65 -4.39
C GLY A 67 6.87 8.05 -3.05
N GLY A 68 7.16 8.88 -2.05
CA GLY A 68 7.26 8.44 -0.66
C GLY A 68 5.88 8.49 0.02
N ILE A 69 5.78 8.06 1.29
CA ILE A 69 4.51 8.08 2.05
C ILE A 69 3.85 9.46 2.00
N ARG A 70 4.63 10.54 2.19
CA ARG A 70 4.11 11.93 2.15
C ARG A 70 3.48 12.32 0.81
N ALA A 71 4.00 11.80 -0.30
CA ALA A 71 3.48 12.11 -1.63
C ALA A 71 2.27 11.24 -1.99
N THR A 72 2.17 10.06 -1.38
CA THR A 72 1.06 9.12 -1.61
C THR A 72 -0.17 9.49 -0.79
N TYR A 73 0.02 9.92 0.47
CA TYR A 73 -1.03 10.19 1.44
C TYR A 73 -1.08 11.65 1.91
N PRO A 74 -1.06 12.68 1.03
CA PRO A 74 -0.96 14.07 1.46
C PRO A 74 -2.06 14.50 2.44
N GLU A 75 -3.33 14.20 2.15
CA GLU A 75 -4.47 14.61 2.97
C GLU A 75 -4.57 13.78 4.25
N THR A 76 -4.32 12.47 4.17
CA THR A 76 -4.30 11.61 5.38
C THR A 76 -3.15 11.99 6.32
N ILE A 77 -2.00 12.39 5.78
CA ILE A 77 -0.88 12.89 6.57
C ILE A 77 -1.23 14.23 7.24
N THR A 78 -1.91 15.14 6.54
CA THR A 78 -2.41 16.37 7.18
C THR A 78 -3.36 16.03 8.34
N ALA A 79 -4.30 15.10 8.14
CA ALA A 79 -5.18 14.66 9.21
C ALA A 79 -4.42 14.04 10.40
N TRP A 80 -3.36 13.26 10.15
CA TRP A 80 -2.48 12.75 11.21
C TRP A 80 -1.85 13.89 12.02
N GLN A 81 -1.25 14.86 11.33
CA GLN A 81 -0.53 15.97 11.96
C GLN A 81 -1.47 16.80 12.85
N GLU A 82 -2.70 17.02 12.40
CA GLU A 82 -3.73 17.74 13.15
C GLU A 82 -4.23 16.94 14.35
N GLN A 83 -4.48 15.64 14.17
CA GLN A 83 -5.03 14.77 15.21
C GLN A 83 -4.05 14.54 16.37
N PHE A 84 -2.75 14.46 16.09
CA PHE A 84 -1.73 14.10 17.07
C PHE A 84 -0.71 15.20 17.40
N ASP A 85 -0.86 16.41 16.84
CA ASP A 85 0.12 17.50 16.95
C ASP A 85 1.56 17.03 16.60
N ASP A 86 1.69 16.32 15.48
CA ASP A 86 2.93 15.67 15.04
C ASP A 86 3.44 16.23 13.70
N PRO A 87 3.84 17.51 13.62
CA PRO A 87 4.24 18.14 12.35
C PRO A 87 5.48 17.49 11.72
N ALA A 88 6.36 16.91 12.54
CA ALA A 88 7.57 16.23 12.09
C ALA A 88 7.32 14.79 11.61
N LEU A 89 6.14 14.21 11.86
CA LEU A 89 5.79 12.80 11.62
C LEU A 89 6.69 11.81 12.40
N SER A 90 7.24 12.23 13.53
CA SER A 90 8.07 11.35 14.34
C SER A 90 7.22 10.29 15.02
N LEU A 91 6.08 10.69 15.59
CA LEU A 91 5.15 9.77 16.23
C LEU A 91 4.51 8.83 15.21
N PHE A 92 4.14 9.34 14.02
CA PHE A 92 3.69 8.53 12.90
C PHE A 92 4.67 7.39 12.60
N LEU A 93 5.93 7.73 12.37
CA LEU A 93 6.94 6.75 11.98
C LEU A 93 7.19 5.72 13.07
N ASP A 94 7.27 6.16 14.32
CA ASP A 94 7.51 5.25 15.45
C ASP A 94 6.34 4.26 15.61
N ARG A 95 5.08 4.74 15.53
CA ARG A 95 3.91 3.87 15.59
C ARG A 95 3.76 2.97 14.36
N PHE A 96 4.00 3.52 13.18
CA PHE A 96 3.88 2.77 11.94
C PHE A 96 4.88 1.62 11.90
N MET A 97 6.15 1.86 12.20
CA MET A 97 7.17 0.81 12.19
C MET A 97 6.97 -0.24 13.30
N GLU A 98 6.26 0.13 14.38
CA GLU A 98 5.81 -0.79 15.43
C GLU A 98 4.51 -1.53 15.11
N SER A 99 3.82 -1.18 14.02
CA SER A 99 2.54 -1.78 13.68
C SER A 99 2.69 -3.20 13.08
N GLU A 100 1.61 -3.98 13.18
CA GLU A 100 1.46 -5.24 12.44
C GLU A 100 1.44 -5.00 10.92
N ALA A 101 0.94 -3.84 10.47
CA ALA A 101 0.92 -3.49 9.06
C ALA A 101 2.34 -3.35 8.48
N PHE A 102 3.26 -2.73 9.21
CA PHE A 102 4.67 -2.65 8.83
C PHE A 102 5.38 -4.00 8.93
N TYR A 103 5.03 -4.84 9.90
CA TYR A 103 5.58 -6.21 9.98
C TYR A 103 5.27 -7.03 8.71
N ARG A 104 4.09 -6.84 8.11
CA ARG A 104 3.67 -7.51 6.87
C ARG A 104 4.24 -6.88 5.60
N TYR A 105 4.86 -5.71 5.70
CA TYR A 105 5.56 -5.10 4.58
C TYR A 105 6.88 -5.81 4.34
N HIS A 106 7.07 -6.29 3.11
CA HIS A 106 8.29 -6.95 2.68
C HIS A 106 8.72 -6.41 1.32
N GLU A 107 9.81 -5.62 1.29
CA GLU A 107 10.31 -5.04 0.03
C GLU A 107 11.43 -5.86 -0.63
N VAL A 108 11.90 -6.94 0.00
CA VAL A 108 13.08 -7.67 -0.46
C VAL A 108 12.67 -8.71 -1.51
N PRO A 109 13.28 -8.70 -2.72
CA PRO A 109 12.98 -9.63 -3.82
C PRO A 109 13.11 -11.14 -3.55
N HIS A 110 13.47 -11.55 -2.34
CA HIS A 110 13.70 -12.94 -1.96
C HIS A 110 13.20 -13.31 -0.55
N ALA A 111 12.57 -12.37 0.18
CA ALA A 111 12.05 -12.60 1.54
C ALA A 111 10.59 -13.10 1.56
N GLY A 112 10.05 -13.49 0.40
CA GLY A 112 8.65 -13.89 0.23
C GLY A 112 7.76 -12.76 -0.28
N PHE A 113 6.47 -13.05 -0.40
CA PHE A 113 5.47 -12.08 -0.85
C PHE A 113 4.84 -11.38 0.36
N GLY A 114 5.00 -10.05 0.47
CA GLY A 114 4.38 -9.22 1.51
C GLY A 114 3.53 -8.09 0.93
N LEU A 115 3.06 -7.20 1.80
CA LEU A 115 2.35 -5.99 1.40
C LEU A 115 3.28 -4.99 0.72
N SER A 116 2.73 -4.16 -0.17
CA SER A 116 3.43 -2.95 -0.60
C SER A 116 3.50 -1.94 0.54
N LEU A 117 4.39 -0.95 0.43
CA LEU A 117 4.48 0.12 1.43
C LEU A 117 3.18 0.93 1.46
N GLU A 118 2.54 1.16 0.31
CA GLU A 118 1.25 1.82 0.21
C GLU A 118 0.18 1.03 0.98
N GLU A 119 0.05 -0.27 0.74
CA GLU A 119 -0.97 -1.08 1.42
C GLU A 119 -0.72 -1.17 2.94
N ALA A 120 0.54 -1.32 3.37
CA ALA A 120 0.90 -1.31 4.78
C ALA A 120 0.54 0.03 5.44
N THR A 121 0.84 1.14 4.78
CA THR A 121 0.52 2.49 5.28
C THR A 121 -0.99 2.72 5.34
N PHE A 122 -1.74 2.29 4.32
CA PHE A 122 -3.20 2.36 4.30
C PHE A 122 -3.82 1.61 5.47
N ARG A 123 -3.41 0.34 5.69
CA ARG A 123 -3.91 -0.49 6.80
C ARG A 123 -3.59 0.12 8.16
N PHE A 124 -2.39 0.67 8.33
CA PHE A 124 -2.03 1.38 9.55
C PHE A 124 -2.96 2.58 9.82
N PHE A 125 -3.22 3.42 8.81
CA PHE A 125 -4.14 4.53 9.00
C PHE A 125 -5.58 4.08 9.23
N GLU A 126 -6.02 2.97 8.62
CA GLU A 126 -7.31 2.36 8.93
C GLU A 126 -7.40 1.97 10.41
N ASP A 127 -6.39 1.26 10.92
CA ASP A 127 -6.34 0.81 12.32
C ASP A 127 -6.28 1.98 13.31
N GLU A 128 -5.53 3.05 12.99
CA GLU A 128 -5.44 4.26 13.82
C GLU A 128 -6.66 5.19 13.68
N GLY A 129 -7.57 4.93 12.75
CA GLY A 129 -8.78 5.74 12.54
C GLY A 129 -8.49 7.17 12.06
N VAL A 130 -7.38 7.39 11.35
CA VAL A 130 -6.90 8.72 10.94
C VAL A 130 -7.49 9.17 9.62
N GLY A 131 -8.05 10.38 9.57
CA GLY A 131 -8.58 10.96 8.34
C GLY A 131 -9.84 10.25 7.79
N GLU A 132 -10.40 10.80 6.72
CA GLU A 132 -11.62 10.26 6.11
C GLU A 132 -11.34 8.96 5.34
N SER A 133 -12.16 7.92 5.57
CA SER A 133 -12.00 6.60 4.93
C SER A 133 -11.96 6.67 3.40
N ALA A 134 -12.79 7.53 2.79
CA ALA A 134 -12.83 7.73 1.34
C ALA A 134 -11.55 8.36 0.78
N VAL A 135 -10.97 9.31 1.52
CA VAL A 135 -9.72 9.99 1.15
C VAL A 135 -8.56 9.00 1.23
N ARG A 136 -8.45 8.27 2.35
CA ARG A 136 -7.43 7.22 2.53
C ARG A 136 -7.45 6.18 1.41
N GLU A 137 -8.64 5.70 1.07
CA GLU A 137 -8.83 4.71 0.01
C GLU A 137 -8.38 5.26 -1.34
N ARG A 138 -8.77 6.49 -1.69
CA ARG A 138 -8.38 7.15 -2.94
C ARG A 138 -6.86 7.30 -3.04
N GLU A 139 -6.22 7.78 -1.98
CA GLU A 139 -4.76 7.95 -1.90
C GLU A 139 -4.03 6.63 -2.06
N PHE A 140 -4.50 5.59 -1.36
CA PHE A 140 -4.00 4.23 -1.48
C PHE A 140 -4.10 3.67 -2.90
N LEU A 141 -5.29 3.70 -3.50
CA LEU A 141 -5.52 3.15 -4.85
C LEU A 141 -4.71 3.91 -5.90
N ALA A 142 -4.59 5.23 -5.77
CA ALA A 142 -3.75 6.04 -6.64
C ALA A 142 -2.26 5.69 -6.51
N GLY A 143 -1.74 5.57 -5.28
CA GLY A 143 -0.36 5.19 -5.01
C GLY A 143 -0.04 3.80 -5.58
N LEU A 144 -0.85 2.81 -5.23
CA LEU A 144 -0.67 1.43 -5.65
C LEU A 144 -0.74 1.29 -7.18
N CYS A 145 -1.73 1.90 -7.84
CA CYS A 145 -1.83 1.83 -9.30
C CYS A 145 -0.68 2.56 -10.01
N LYS A 146 -0.13 3.64 -9.45
CA LYS A 146 1.09 4.27 -10.00
C LYS A 146 2.31 3.34 -9.89
N ALA A 147 2.48 2.66 -8.75
CA ALA A 147 3.53 1.67 -8.57
C ALA A 147 3.38 0.50 -9.56
N LEU A 148 2.16 0.00 -9.75
CA LEU A 148 1.85 -1.08 -10.70
C LEU A 148 2.00 -0.66 -12.17
N ALA A 149 1.77 0.62 -12.50
CA ALA A 149 1.99 1.13 -13.84
C ALA A 149 3.49 1.12 -14.20
N LEU A 150 4.37 1.33 -13.22
CA LEU A 150 5.81 1.29 -13.42
C LEU A 150 6.40 -0.10 -13.28
N ASN A 151 5.80 -0.96 -12.45
CA ASN A 151 6.18 -2.35 -12.31
C ASN A 151 4.95 -3.28 -12.37
N PRO A 152 4.57 -3.77 -13.57
CA PRO A 152 3.41 -4.63 -13.76
C PRO A 152 3.53 -6.03 -13.12
N GLN A 153 4.75 -6.43 -12.75
CA GLN A 153 5.09 -7.67 -12.04
C GLN A 153 5.77 -7.32 -10.70
N PRO A 154 5.00 -6.77 -9.74
CA PRO A 154 5.56 -6.29 -8.50
C PRO A 154 6.16 -7.43 -7.67
N ALA A 155 7.22 -7.13 -6.92
CA ALA A 155 7.78 -8.03 -5.91
C ALA A 155 7.01 -7.97 -4.57
N PHE A 156 5.69 -7.78 -4.64
CA PHE A 156 4.77 -7.75 -3.50
C PHE A 156 3.43 -8.36 -3.92
N THR A 157 2.61 -8.75 -2.93
CA THR A 157 1.27 -9.28 -3.18
C THR A 157 0.32 -8.14 -3.55
N VAL A 158 -0.42 -8.30 -4.64
CA VAL A 158 -1.51 -7.40 -5.00
C VAL A 158 -2.81 -7.98 -4.48
N GLY A 159 -3.36 -7.40 -3.42
CA GLY A 159 -4.61 -7.83 -2.79
C GLY A 159 -5.85 -7.10 -3.31
N ALA A 160 -7.02 -7.54 -2.83
CA ALA A 160 -8.27 -6.81 -3.01
C ALA A 160 -8.15 -5.38 -2.42
N PRO A 161 -8.83 -4.37 -3.01
CA PRO A 161 -9.82 -4.48 -4.08
C PRO A 161 -9.21 -4.44 -5.50
N VAL A 162 -7.89 -4.52 -5.64
CA VAL A 162 -7.24 -4.50 -6.95
C VAL A 162 -7.45 -5.82 -7.68
N GLN A 163 -7.85 -5.72 -8.94
CA GLN A 163 -8.16 -6.83 -9.83
C GLN A 163 -7.21 -6.85 -11.02
N ARG A 164 -7.02 -8.05 -11.59
CA ARG A 164 -6.21 -8.25 -12.79
C ARG A 164 -7.06 -8.00 -14.03
N GLY A 165 -6.66 -7.04 -14.85
CA GLY A 165 -7.17 -6.83 -16.21
C GLY A 165 -6.30 -7.55 -17.25
N VAL A 166 -6.69 -7.45 -18.52
CA VAL A 166 -5.93 -8.03 -19.64
C VAL A 166 -4.55 -7.37 -19.79
N ALA A 167 -4.50 -6.05 -19.68
CA ALA A 167 -3.31 -5.25 -19.94
C ALA A 167 -2.65 -4.71 -18.65
N GLY A 168 -3.05 -5.21 -17.48
CA GLY A 168 -2.50 -4.76 -16.20
C GLY A 168 -3.44 -4.94 -15.02
N TRP A 169 -3.59 -3.91 -14.19
CA TRP A 169 -4.33 -3.95 -12.94
C TRP A 169 -5.35 -2.81 -12.87
N PHE A 170 -6.44 -3.00 -12.13
CA PHE A 170 -7.39 -1.92 -11.86
C PHE A 170 -8.13 -2.11 -10.55
N ALA A 171 -8.70 -1.04 -10.02
CA ALA A 171 -9.60 -1.03 -8.87
C ALA A 171 -10.68 0.03 -9.06
N VAL A 172 -11.82 -0.17 -8.40
CA VAL A 172 -12.87 0.83 -8.29
C VAL A 172 -13.00 1.21 -6.82
N SER A 173 -13.00 2.51 -6.49
CA SER A 173 -13.19 2.95 -5.11
C SER A 173 -14.56 2.51 -4.58
N ARG A 174 -14.62 2.19 -3.29
CA ARG A 174 -15.88 1.84 -2.61
C ARG A 174 -16.70 3.08 -2.30
N SER A 175 -16.02 4.20 -2.05
CA SER A 175 -16.65 5.46 -1.68
C SER A 175 -17.15 6.26 -2.88
N GLU A 176 -18.26 6.97 -2.70
CA GLU A 176 -18.82 7.89 -3.70
C GLU A 176 -18.07 9.25 -3.70
N PRO A 177 -17.86 9.88 -4.87
CA PRO A 177 -18.14 9.35 -6.20
C PRO A 177 -17.17 8.22 -6.57
N ARG A 178 -17.72 7.09 -7.04
CA ARG A 178 -16.89 5.94 -7.44
C ARG A 178 -15.94 6.32 -8.56
N SER A 179 -14.68 5.91 -8.43
CA SER A 179 -13.62 6.22 -9.38
C SER A 179 -12.85 4.96 -9.76
N LEU A 180 -12.51 4.85 -11.03
CA LEU A 180 -11.56 3.89 -11.56
C LEU A 180 -10.14 4.36 -11.24
N PHE A 181 -9.31 3.42 -10.80
CA PHE A 181 -7.86 3.54 -10.72
C PHE A 181 -7.28 2.36 -11.50
N ALA A 182 -6.49 2.62 -12.54
CA ALA A 182 -5.97 1.56 -13.39
C ALA A 182 -4.50 1.78 -13.74
N ALA A 183 -3.77 0.67 -13.76
CA ALA A 183 -2.40 0.54 -14.21
C ALA A 183 -2.39 -0.35 -15.45
N VAL A 184 -2.52 0.24 -16.64
CA VAL A 184 -2.70 -0.48 -17.90
C VAL A 184 -1.66 -0.05 -18.92
N ASN A 185 -1.01 -1.01 -19.60
CA ASN A 185 0.01 -0.74 -20.62
C ASN A 185 1.11 0.23 -20.15
N GLY A 186 1.56 0.10 -18.90
CA GLY A 186 2.59 0.96 -18.31
C GLY A 186 2.12 2.38 -17.98
N ARG A 187 0.81 2.63 -17.93
CA ARG A 187 0.22 3.95 -17.68
C ARG A 187 -0.78 3.91 -16.54
N TYR A 188 -0.79 4.99 -15.77
CA TYR A 188 -1.81 5.25 -14.76
C TYR A 188 -3.01 5.96 -15.40
N VAL A 189 -4.21 5.45 -15.14
CA VAL A 189 -5.50 6.02 -15.58
C VAL A 189 -6.39 6.16 -14.36
N GLN A 190 -7.01 7.33 -14.23
CA GLN A 190 -7.99 7.61 -13.18
C GLN A 190 -9.18 8.35 -13.78
N GLY A 191 -10.39 8.05 -13.29
CA GLY A 191 -11.58 8.80 -13.68
C GLY A 191 -12.82 8.36 -12.90
N ALA A 192 -13.79 9.25 -12.78
CA ALA A 192 -15.07 8.94 -12.17
C ALA A 192 -15.82 7.89 -13.03
N LEU A 193 -16.54 6.99 -12.36
CA LEU A 193 -17.44 6.02 -12.97
C LEU A 193 -18.87 6.31 -12.53
N THR A 194 -19.81 6.15 -13.45
CA THR A 194 -21.24 6.10 -13.10
C THR A 194 -21.57 4.74 -12.47
N PRO A 195 -22.67 4.61 -11.72
CA PRO A 195 -23.09 3.31 -11.17
C PRO A 195 -23.18 2.21 -12.24
N PHE A 196 -23.73 2.53 -13.41
CA PHE A 196 -23.75 1.63 -14.58
C PHE A 196 -22.36 1.13 -14.97
N LEU A 197 -21.36 2.02 -15.08
CA LEU A 197 -20.01 1.64 -15.49
C LEU A 197 -19.28 0.83 -14.42
N VAL A 198 -19.61 1.04 -13.14
CA VAL A 198 -19.06 0.22 -12.05
C VAL A 198 -19.60 -1.20 -12.15
N ASP A 199 -20.93 -1.35 -12.22
CA ASP A 199 -21.55 -2.67 -12.30
C ASP A 199 -21.09 -3.41 -13.56
N LEU A 200 -21.00 -2.72 -14.71
CA LEU A 200 -20.49 -3.30 -15.95
C LEU A 200 -19.04 -3.81 -15.84
N LEU A 201 -18.23 -3.24 -14.95
CA LEU A 201 -16.82 -3.60 -14.78
C LEU A 201 -16.60 -4.65 -13.69
N THR A 202 -17.44 -4.68 -12.66
CA THR A 202 -17.20 -5.48 -11.44
C THR A 202 -18.26 -6.56 -11.15
N SER A 203 -19.41 -6.53 -11.83
CA SER A 203 -20.47 -7.52 -11.67
C SER A 203 -20.23 -8.76 -12.53
N ASP A 204 -20.65 -9.92 -12.04
CA ASP A 204 -20.68 -11.17 -12.81
C ASP A 204 -21.93 -11.29 -13.71
N GLN A 205 -22.83 -10.29 -13.67
CA GLN A 205 -24.05 -10.29 -14.48
C GLN A 205 -23.75 -10.04 -15.98
N PRO A 206 -24.57 -10.61 -16.88
CA PRO A 206 -24.50 -10.28 -18.31
C PRO A 206 -24.68 -8.77 -18.55
N PRO A 207 -23.96 -8.16 -19.52
CA PRO A 207 -24.10 -6.73 -19.82
C PRO A 207 -25.52 -6.28 -20.11
N GLU A 208 -26.35 -7.13 -20.73
CA GLU A 208 -27.76 -6.88 -21.02
C GLU A 208 -28.62 -6.71 -19.76
N ASP A 209 -28.36 -7.51 -18.72
CA ASP A 209 -29.10 -7.43 -17.45
C ASP A 209 -28.71 -6.16 -16.66
N ILE A 210 -27.43 -5.80 -16.71
CA ILE A 210 -26.91 -4.56 -16.12
C ILE A 210 -27.51 -3.36 -16.85
N ALA A 211 -27.54 -3.39 -18.19
CA ALA A 211 -28.13 -2.33 -19.00
C ALA A 211 -29.61 -2.12 -18.68
N ALA A 212 -30.38 -3.20 -18.58
CA ALA A 212 -31.79 -3.16 -18.21
C ALA A 212 -31.99 -2.56 -16.80
N THR A 213 -31.16 -2.95 -15.83
CA THR A 213 -31.21 -2.44 -14.45
C THR A 213 -30.98 -0.93 -14.37
N HIS A 214 -30.07 -0.40 -15.19
CA HIS A 214 -29.72 1.02 -15.21
C HIS A 214 -30.51 1.85 -16.25
N GLY A 215 -31.38 1.21 -17.04
CA GLY A 215 -32.14 1.87 -18.11
C GLY A 215 -31.25 2.41 -19.23
N VAL A 216 -30.14 1.73 -19.52
CA VAL A 216 -29.11 2.17 -20.49
C VAL A 216 -29.32 1.48 -21.85
N PRO A 217 -29.36 2.22 -22.97
CA PRO A 217 -29.50 1.63 -24.30
C PRO A 217 -28.31 0.73 -24.71
N ASP A 218 -28.58 -0.32 -25.50
CA ASP A 218 -27.56 -1.27 -25.98
C ASP A 218 -26.37 -0.60 -26.70
N GLU A 219 -26.61 0.50 -27.42
CA GLU A 219 -25.55 1.27 -28.08
C GLU A 219 -24.54 1.85 -27.08
N VAL A 220 -24.99 2.30 -25.92
CA VAL A 220 -24.15 2.83 -24.84
C VAL A 220 -23.38 1.70 -24.17
N VAL A 221 -24.01 0.54 -23.99
CA VAL A 221 -23.36 -0.68 -23.46
C VAL A 221 -22.24 -1.11 -24.39
N GLY A 222 -22.51 -1.20 -25.70
CA GLY A 222 -21.52 -1.56 -26.72
C GLY A 222 -20.35 -0.58 -26.75
N ALA A 223 -20.61 0.73 -26.66
CA ALA A 223 -19.58 1.76 -26.58
C ALA A 223 -18.73 1.65 -25.30
N ALA A 224 -19.36 1.41 -24.14
CA ALA A 224 -18.67 1.25 -22.86
C ALA A 224 -17.77 0.00 -22.86
N LEU A 225 -18.28 -1.15 -23.30
CA LEU A 225 -17.51 -2.38 -23.43
C LEU A 225 -16.33 -2.21 -24.41
N THR A 226 -16.56 -1.56 -25.55
CA THR A 226 -15.49 -1.23 -26.51
C THR A 226 -14.42 -0.36 -25.86
N ARG A 227 -14.83 0.64 -25.07
CA ARG A 227 -13.90 1.51 -24.36
C ARG A 227 -13.08 0.76 -23.32
N PHE A 228 -13.70 -0.07 -22.47
CA PHE A 228 -12.99 -0.87 -21.48
C PHE A 228 -12.01 -1.86 -22.10
N ARG A 229 -12.38 -2.50 -23.23
CA ARG A 229 -11.46 -3.35 -24.00
C ARG A 229 -10.29 -2.56 -24.58
N SER A 230 -10.55 -1.37 -25.12
CA SER A 230 -9.48 -0.50 -25.64
C SER A 230 -8.48 -0.05 -24.56
N LEU A 231 -8.93 0.05 -23.30
CA LEU A 231 -8.09 0.32 -22.15
C LEU A 231 -7.37 -0.94 -21.63
N GLY A 232 -7.75 -2.13 -22.11
CA GLY A 232 -7.21 -3.41 -21.66
C GLY A 232 -7.74 -3.88 -20.31
N LEU A 233 -8.92 -3.41 -19.91
CA LEU A 233 -9.59 -3.83 -18.66
C LEU A 233 -10.38 -5.13 -18.85
N LEU A 234 -10.99 -5.33 -20.02
CA LEU A 234 -11.80 -6.50 -20.37
C LEU A 234 -11.18 -7.30 -21.51
N PRO A 235 -11.41 -8.64 -21.58
CA PRO A 235 -10.99 -9.48 -22.68
C PRO A 235 -11.63 -9.07 -24.01
N PRO A 236 -10.98 -9.40 -25.15
CA PRO A 236 -11.62 -9.27 -26.45
C PRO A 236 -12.92 -10.10 -26.48
N PRO A 237 -13.91 -9.72 -27.30
CA PRO A 237 -15.11 -10.54 -27.46
C PRO A 237 -14.69 -11.95 -27.89
N SER A 238 -15.25 -12.96 -27.23
CA SER A 238 -15.01 -14.35 -27.65
C SER A 238 -15.58 -14.50 -29.05
N THR A 239 -14.70 -14.79 -30.03
CA THR A 239 -15.14 -15.20 -31.36
C THR A 239 -15.71 -16.60 -31.22
N ALA A 240 -17.03 -16.71 -31.25
CA ALA A 240 -17.74 -17.98 -31.43
C ALA A 240 -17.49 -18.54 -32.83
#